data_AF-A0AA38PX84-F1
#
_entry.id   AF-A0AA38PX84-F1
#
_cell.length_a   1.000
_cell.length_b   1.000
_cell.length_c   1.000
_cell.angle_alpha   90.00
_cell.angle_beta   90.00
_cell.angle_gamma   90.00
#
_symmetry.space_group_name_H-M   'P 1'
#
loop_
_entity.id
_entity.type
_entity.pdbx_description
1 polymer ?
#
loop_
_entity_poly.entity_id
_entity_poly.type
_entity_poly.pdbx_seq_one_letter_code
_entity_poly.pdbx_strand_id
1 'polypeptide(L)'
;VYDFTKTIPRGQVSTYADVCRAVGGSPRSVGSALRNNPFAPCIPCHRVIASSLYIGGFVGEWGPDSKTKTQYHRKVAILKEEGVIFTEKGYLQEKERVWKENRKI
;
A
#
# COMPACT_ATOMS: atom_id res chain seq x y z
N VAL A 1 -5.91 -9.58 7.82
CA VAL A 1 -5.06 -8.71 6.95
C VAL A 1 -5.33 -8.95 5.48
N TYR A 2 -5.18 -10.18 4.97
CA TYR A 2 -5.34 -10.47 3.54
C TYR A 2 -6.75 -10.20 3.01
N ASP A 3 -7.79 -10.65 3.73
CA ASP A 3 -9.19 -10.43 3.30
C ASP A 3 -9.53 -8.95 3.19
N PHE A 4 -9.17 -8.15 4.20
CA PHE A 4 -9.29 -6.69 4.15
C PHE A 4 -8.48 -6.08 2.99
N THR A 5 -7.27 -6.57 2.74
CA THR A 5 -6.46 -6.04 1.63
C THR A 5 -7.12 -6.32 0.28
N LYS A 6 -7.85 -7.43 0.16
CA LYS A 6 -8.61 -7.82 -1.04
C LYS A 6 -9.81 -6.90 -1.31
N THR A 7 -10.35 -6.23 -0.29
CA THR A 7 -11.48 -5.30 -0.46
C THR A 7 -11.05 -3.92 -0.96
N ILE A 8 -9.76 -3.59 -0.91
CA ILE A 8 -9.23 -2.32 -1.44
C ILE A 8 -9.41 -2.29 -2.97
N PRO A 9 -10.22 -1.37 -3.53
CA PRO A 9 -10.51 -1.34 -4.96
C PRO A 9 -9.28 -1.05 -5.83
N ARG A 10 -9.31 -1.50 -7.09
CA ARG A 10 -8.32 -1.09 -8.10
C ARG A 10 -8.34 0.42 -8.26
N GLY A 11 -7.16 1.03 -8.34
CA GLY A 11 -7.02 2.48 -8.50
C GLY A 11 -7.15 3.27 -7.19
N GLN A 12 -7.22 2.56 -6.06
CA GLN A 12 -7.20 3.11 -4.72
C GLN A 12 -6.11 2.45 -3.87
N VAL A 13 -5.74 3.15 -2.79
CA VAL A 13 -4.74 2.69 -1.83
C VAL A 13 -5.31 2.81 -0.42
N SER A 14 -4.84 1.97 0.50
CA SER A 14 -5.08 2.14 1.94
C SER A 14 -3.77 2.25 2.68
N THR A 15 -3.80 2.60 3.96
CA THR A 15 -2.57 2.73 4.76
C THR A 15 -2.40 1.56 5.71
N TYR A 16 -1.16 1.24 6.09
CA TYR A 16 -0.91 0.22 7.13
C TYR A 16 -1.68 0.53 8.42
N ALA A 17 -1.86 1.80 8.77
CA ALA A 17 -2.64 2.21 9.93
C ALA A 17 -4.14 1.96 9.74
N ASP A 18 -4.69 2.20 8.55
CA ASP A 18 -6.11 1.95 8.27
C ASP A 18 -6.43 0.46 8.25
N VAL A 19 -5.57 -0.35 7.63
CA VAL A 19 -5.67 -1.82 7.68
C VAL A 19 -5.60 -2.30 9.13
N CYS A 20 -4.62 -1.81 9.90
CA CYS A 20 -4.47 -2.15 11.32
C CYS A 20 -5.70 -1.75 12.15
N ARG A 21 -6.30 -0.59 11.87
CA ARG A 21 -7.51 -0.13 12.57
C ARG A 21 -8.69 -1.07 12.31
N ALA A 22 -8.80 -1.61 11.11
CA ALA A 22 -9.91 -2.48 10.73
C ALA A 22 -9.74 -3.93 11.22
N VAL A 23 -8.51 -4.46 11.21
CA VAL A 23 -8.26 -5.89 11.51
C VAL A 23 -7.57 -6.15 12.84
N GLY A 24 -7.18 -5.09 13.57
CA GLY A 24 -6.41 -5.17 14.81
C GLY A 24 -4.90 -5.36 14.61
N GLY A 25 -4.19 -5.47 15.74
CA GLY A 25 -2.73 -5.66 15.77
C GLY A 25 -1.94 -4.34 15.77
N SER A 26 -0.80 -4.32 15.08
CA SER A 26 0.03 -3.13 14.90
C SER A 26 0.38 -2.88 13.41
N PRO A 27 0.66 -1.64 12.98
CA PRO A 27 1.08 -1.36 11.61
C PRO A 27 2.31 -2.17 11.17
N ARG A 28 3.25 -2.46 12.09
CA ARG A 28 4.42 -3.31 11.83
C ARG A 28 4.04 -4.78 11.58
N SER A 29 3.08 -5.31 12.36
CA SER A 29 2.58 -6.67 12.15
C SER A 29 1.82 -6.81 10.84
N VAL A 30 1.02 -5.80 10.45
CA VAL A 30 0.36 -5.74 9.14
C VAL A 30 1.40 -5.70 8.02
N GLY A 31 2.42 -4.85 8.14
CA GLY A 31 3.51 -4.79 7.18
C GLY A 31 4.25 -6.13 7.04
N SER A 32 4.50 -6.83 8.15
CA SER A 32 5.13 -8.16 8.13
C SER A 32 4.25 -9.21 7.43
N ALA A 33 2.95 -9.22 7.71
CA ALA A 33 2.01 -10.12 7.02
C ALA A 33 1.98 -9.85 5.51
N LEU A 34 1.91 -8.58 5.09
CA LEU A 34 1.88 -8.20 3.67
C LEU A 34 3.22 -8.45 2.96
N ARG A 35 4.35 -8.27 3.65
CA ARG A 35 5.69 -8.59 3.13
C ARG A 35 5.84 -10.08 2.83
N ASN A 36 5.27 -10.92 3.70
CA ASN A 36 5.35 -12.38 3.60
C ASN A 36 4.09 -13.00 2.95
N ASN A 37 3.32 -12.21 2.20
CA ASN A 37 2.06 -12.65 1.60
C ASN A 37 2.29 -13.78 0.57
N PRO A 38 1.88 -15.03 0.86
CA PRO A 38 2.09 -16.16 -0.05
C PRO A 38 1.08 -16.17 -1.21
N PHE A 39 0.07 -15.30 -1.16
CA PHE A 39 -1.02 -15.23 -2.13
C PHE A 39 -0.84 -14.08 -3.14
N ALA A 40 0.35 -13.50 -3.24
CA ALA A 40 0.65 -12.52 -4.28
C ALA A 40 0.66 -13.19 -5.67
N PRO A 41 0.06 -12.59 -6.72
CA PRO A 41 -0.53 -11.24 -6.77
C PRO A 41 -2.04 -11.17 -6.47
N CYS A 42 -2.72 -12.29 -6.19
CA CYS A 42 -4.17 -12.34 -5.97
C CYS A 42 -4.64 -11.43 -4.82
N ILE A 43 -3.82 -11.29 -3.77
CA ILE A 43 -4.00 -10.29 -2.72
C ILE A 43 -3.18 -9.05 -3.06
N PRO A 44 -3.82 -7.87 -3.28
CA PRO A 44 -3.17 -6.68 -3.82
C PRO A 44 -2.38 -5.91 -2.73
N CYS A 45 -1.35 -6.54 -2.17
CA CYS A 45 -0.53 -5.95 -1.09
C CYS A 45 0.20 -4.66 -1.52
N HIS A 46 0.38 -4.44 -2.83
CA HIS A 46 0.90 -3.18 -3.39
C HIS A 46 -0.03 -1.98 -3.16
N ARG A 47 -1.31 -2.18 -2.86
CA ARG A 47 -2.25 -1.09 -2.54
C ARG A 47 -2.11 -0.55 -1.11
N VAL A 48 -1.29 -1.16 -0.26
CA VAL A 48 -1.06 -0.69 1.11
C VAL A 48 0.21 0.15 1.19
N ILE A 49 0.09 1.40 1.67
CA ILE A 49 1.16 2.39 1.74
C ILE A 49 1.34 2.95 3.16
N ALA A 50 2.35 3.79 3.36
CA ALA A 50 2.56 4.46 4.64
C ALA A 50 1.45 5.47 4.94
N SER A 51 1.17 5.70 6.23
CA SER A 51 0.14 6.66 6.66
C SER A 51 0.46 8.12 6.29
N SER A 52 1.73 8.42 6.00
CA SER A 52 2.17 9.70 5.42
C SER A 52 1.87 9.85 3.93
N LEU A 53 1.14 8.89 3.34
CA LEU A 53 0.87 8.76 1.91
C LEU A 53 2.12 8.52 1.06
N TYR A 54 3.16 8.00 1.70
CA TYR A 54 4.40 7.61 1.05
C TYR A 54 4.33 6.14 0.57
N ILE A 55 4.81 5.88 -0.65
CA ILE A 55 4.82 4.59 -1.40
C ILE A 55 5.49 3.40 -0.68
N GLY A 56 6.12 3.61 0.48
CA GLY A 56 6.99 2.64 1.17
C GLY A 56 6.37 1.33 1.67
N GLY A 57 7.26 0.46 2.15
CA GLY A 57 6.95 -0.80 2.84
C GLY A 57 6.77 -2.01 1.93
N PHE A 58 7.05 -1.90 0.64
CA PHE A 58 6.83 -2.99 -0.30
C PHE A 58 8.02 -3.95 -0.34
N VAL A 59 7.81 -5.17 0.13
CA VAL A 59 8.85 -6.21 0.22
C VAL A 59 10.08 -5.73 1.03
N GLY A 60 9.89 -4.74 1.92
CA GLY A 60 10.94 -4.16 2.75
C GLY A 60 11.67 -2.96 2.16
N GLU A 61 11.39 -2.54 0.92
CA GLU A 61 11.94 -1.30 0.37
C GLU A 61 11.08 -0.08 0.72
N TRP A 62 11.76 1.07 0.86
CA TRP A 62 11.18 2.32 1.33
C TRP A 62 11.47 3.48 0.36
N GLY A 63 10.73 3.51 -0.74
CA GLY A 63 10.71 4.64 -1.66
C GLY A 63 11.97 4.83 -2.54
N PRO A 64 12.09 5.98 -3.22
CA PRO A 64 13.09 6.24 -4.25
C PRO A 64 14.55 6.23 -3.77
N ASP A 65 14.80 6.31 -2.47
CA ASP A 65 16.16 6.31 -1.90
C ASP A 65 16.60 4.91 -1.42
N SER A 66 15.79 3.88 -1.70
CA SER A 66 16.15 2.48 -1.39
C SER A 66 17.42 2.07 -2.13
N LYS A 67 18.23 1.17 -1.54
CA LYS A 67 19.50 0.71 -2.14
C LYS A 67 19.33 0.15 -3.55
N THR A 68 18.34 -0.72 -3.77
CA THR A 68 18.14 -1.37 -5.08
C THR A 68 17.04 -0.70 -5.90
N LYS A 69 16.03 -0.15 -5.22
CA LYS A 69 14.85 0.51 -5.81
C LYS A 69 13.99 -0.44 -6.66
N THR A 70 14.35 -1.72 -6.78
CA THR A 70 13.66 -2.68 -7.63
C THR A 70 12.21 -2.87 -7.20
N GLN A 71 11.98 -3.03 -5.90
CA GLN A 71 10.64 -3.24 -5.35
C GLN A 71 9.86 -1.93 -5.33
N TYR A 72 10.54 -0.82 -5.04
CA TYR A 72 9.95 0.52 -5.20
C TYR A 72 9.41 0.75 -6.63
N HIS A 73 10.24 0.58 -7.66
CA HIS A 73 9.85 0.79 -9.05
C HIS A 73 8.75 -0.18 -9.48
N ARG A 74 8.82 -1.45 -9.05
CA ARG A 74 7.76 -2.43 -9.31
C ARG A 74 6.41 -2.00 -8.72
N LYS A 75 6.38 -1.53 -7.47
CA LYS A 75 5.14 -1.06 -6.83
C LYS A 75 4.57 0.16 -7.55
N VAL A 76 5.42 1.13 -7.88
CA VAL A 76 5.02 2.33 -8.63
C VAL A 76 4.45 1.97 -9.99
N ALA A 77 5.08 1.04 -10.72
CA ALA A 77 4.60 0.60 -12.03
C ALA A 77 3.19 -0.02 -11.95
N ILE A 78 3.00 -0.99 -11.04
CA ILE A 78 1.70 -1.66 -10.85
C ILE A 78 0.63 -0.63 -10.44
N LEU A 79 0.94 0.27 -9.51
CA LEU A 79 0.00 1.30 -9.08
C LEU A 79 -0.32 2.29 -10.20
N LYS A 80 0.65 2.64 -11.05
CA LYS A 80 0.45 3.49 -12.21
C LYS A 80 -0.48 2.83 -13.25
N GLU A 81 -0.37 1.51 -13.47
CA GLU A 81 -1.31 0.74 -14.31
C GLU A 81 -2.74 0.68 -13.74
N GLU A 82 -2.89 0.94 -12.44
CA GLU A 82 -4.18 1.14 -11.79
C GLU A 82 -4.64 2.61 -11.78
N GLY A 83 -3.84 3.53 -12.34
CA GLY A 83 -4.11 4.96 -12.37
C GLY A 83 -3.71 5.71 -11.09
N VAL A 84 -2.94 5.10 -10.20
CA VAL A 84 -2.46 5.74 -8.96
C VAL A 84 -1.06 6.30 -9.17
N ILE A 85 -0.92 7.62 -9.09
CA ILE A 85 0.32 8.33 -9.41
C ILE A 85 1.01 8.82 -8.13
N PHE A 86 2.33 8.68 -8.11
CA PHE A 86 3.22 9.18 -7.05
C PHE A 86 4.16 10.25 -7.61
N THR A 87 4.50 11.23 -6.77
CA THR A 87 5.54 12.23 -7.04
C THR A 87 6.91 11.58 -7.13
N GLU A 88 7.89 12.30 -7.69
CA GLU A 88 9.29 11.85 -7.71
C GLU A 88 9.86 11.58 -6.32
N LYS A 89 9.36 12.30 -5.31
CA LYS A 89 9.70 12.11 -3.89
C LYS A 89 8.97 10.92 -3.26
N GLY A 90 8.14 10.18 -3.99
CA GLY A 90 7.46 8.97 -3.50
C GLY A 90 6.15 9.19 -2.73
N TYR A 91 5.57 10.39 -2.80
CA TYR A 91 4.28 10.71 -2.16
C TYR A 91 3.11 10.61 -3.15
N LEU A 92 1.99 10.08 -2.70
CA LEU A 92 0.74 10.00 -3.47
C LEU A 92 0.30 11.41 -3.93
N GLN A 93 -0.04 11.55 -5.22
CA GLN A 93 -0.47 12.84 -5.78
C GLN A 93 -1.94 13.16 -5.44
N GLU A 94 -2.84 12.20 -5.63
CA GLU A 94 -4.29 12.37 -5.44
C GLU A 94 -4.73 11.73 -4.11
N LYS A 95 -4.97 12.53 -3.08
CA LYS A 95 -5.33 12.03 -1.75
C LYS A 95 -6.71 11.37 -1.71
N GLU A 96 -7.56 11.68 -2.68
CA GLU A 96 -8.91 11.13 -2.86
C GLU A 96 -8.88 9.63 -3.17
N ARG A 97 -7.73 9.12 -3.64
CA ARG A 97 -7.48 7.69 -3.87
C ARG A 97 -7.28 6.89 -2.59
N VAL A 98 -7.20 7.54 -1.43
CA VAL A 98 -7.12 6.85 -0.14
C VAL A 98 -8.48 6.25 0.20
N TRP A 99 -8.55 4.93 0.13
CA TRP A 99 -9.71 4.13 0.52
C TRP A 99 -9.73 3.89 2.02
N LYS A 100 -10.93 4.10 2.59
CA LYS A 100 -11.24 3.85 4.01
C LYS A 100 -12.52 3.03 4.05
N GLU A 101 -12.50 1.89 4.76
CA GLU A 101 -13.63 0.94 4.81
C GLU A 101 -14.91 1.53 5.47
N ASN A 102 -14.87 2.75 6.00
CA ASN A 102 -16.06 3.46 6.46
C ASN A 102 -16.01 4.95 6.05
N ARG A 103 -16.50 5.27 4.85
CA ARG A 103 -17.16 6.56 4.60
C ARG A 103 -18.57 6.48 5.19
N LYS A 104 -18.69 6.40 6.51
CA LYS A 104 -19.90 6.89 7.17
C LYS A 104 -19.68 8.39 7.32
N ILE A 105 -20.36 9.14 6.46
CA ILE A 105 -20.70 10.55 6.68
C ILE A 105 -21.63 10.58 7.90
#